data_AF-A0A975A9C3-F1
#
_entry.id   AF-A0A975A9C3-F1
#
_cell.length_a   1.000
_cell.length_b   1.000
_cell.length_c   1.000
_cell.angle_alpha   90.00
_cell.angle_beta   90.00
_cell.angle_gamma   90.00
#
_symmetry.space_group_name_H-M   'P 1'
#
loop_
_entity.id
_entity.type
_entity.pdbx_description
1 polymer ?
#
loop_
_entity_poly.entity_id
_entity_poly.type
_entity_poly.pdbx_seq_one_letter_code
_entity_poly.pdbx_strand_id
1 'polypeptide(L)'
;MPLIGGLGAQICRVCIEDFHTMVHDPAQVAEARGTFPWERMSDTEVLAALPMILASAEQNQSFAREWVDLLRARNVSWAEIGRTLGVSRQAAWERFSRKSGDKSATA
;
A
#
# COMPACT_ATOMS: atom_id res chain seq x y z
N MET A 1 -4.58 -17.40 -4.88
CA MET A 1 -4.66 -16.84 -3.51
C MET A 1 -5.54 -15.60 -3.59
N PRO A 2 -6.80 -15.63 -3.09
CA PRO A 2 -7.68 -14.48 -3.22
C PRO A 2 -7.18 -13.33 -2.34
N LEU A 3 -7.19 -12.12 -2.91
CA LEU A 3 -6.95 -10.87 -2.19
C LEU A 3 -8.29 -10.36 -1.64
N ILE A 4 -8.28 -9.85 -0.42
CA ILE A 4 -9.42 -9.29 0.29
C ILE A 4 -8.93 -7.98 0.93
N GLY A 5 -9.68 -6.88 0.88
CA GLY A 5 -9.13 -5.59 1.32
C GLY A 5 -10.12 -4.45 1.53
N GLY A 6 -9.69 -3.48 2.34
CA GLY A 6 -10.31 -2.17 2.58
C GLY A 6 -9.67 -1.07 1.72
N LEU A 7 -9.54 0.16 2.23
CA LEU A 7 -9.00 1.37 1.57
C LEU A 7 -7.52 1.28 1.10
N GLY A 8 -7.17 0.26 0.33
CA GLY A 8 -5.88 0.11 -0.33
C GLY A 8 -4.97 -0.94 0.25
N ALA A 9 -5.27 -1.56 1.39
CA ALA A 9 -4.55 -2.73 1.86
C ALA A 9 -5.21 -3.99 1.30
N GLN A 10 -4.70 -4.49 0.17
CA GLN A 10 -5.04 -5.83 -0.28
C GLN A 10 -4.18 -6.80 0.54
N ILE A 11 -4.83 -7.70 1.25
CA ILE A 11 -4.17 -8.71 2.06
C ILE A 11 -4.63 -10.08 1.58
N CYS A 12 -3.71 -11.03 1.56
CA CYS A 12 -4.01 -12.37 1.13
C CYS A 12 -5.00 -13.03 2.10
N ARG A 13 -5.92 -13.86 1.62
CA ARG A 13 -6.88 -14.56 2.50
C ARG A 13 -6.21 -15.30 3.67
N VAL A 14 -5.12 -16.03 3.40
CA VAL A 14 -4.38 -16.76 4.44
C VAL A 14 -3.85 -15.80 5.50
N CYS A 15 -3.28 -14.69 5.05
CA CYS A 15 -2.78 -13.63 5.92
C CYS A 15 -3.92 -13.07 6.79
N ILE A 16 -5.12 -12.85 6.24
CA ILE A 16 -6.30 -12.44 7.04
C ILE A 16 -6.66 -13.50 8.08
N GLU A 17 -6.71 -14.77 7.70
CA GLU A 17 -7.05 -15.87 8.61
C GLU A 17 -6.04 -15.95 9.77
N ASP A 18 -4.75 -15.81 9.47
CA ASP A 18 -3.66 -15.79 10.45
C ASP A 18 -3.78 -14.58 11.38
N PHE A 19 -3.94 -13.37 10.83
CA PHE A 19 -4.11 -12.15 11.61
C PHE A 19 -5.39 -12.19 12.47
N HIS A 20 -6.51 -12.66 11.91
CA HIS A 20 -7.76 -12.84 12.64
C HIS A 20 -7.56 -13.75 13.85
N THR A 21 -6.90 -14.89 13.67
CA THR A 21 -6.59 -15.81 14.76
C THR A 21 -5.71 -15.14 15.82
N MET A 22 -4.66 -14.42 15.39
CA MET A 22 -3.72 -13.72 16.28
C MET A 22 -4.41 -12.65 17.12
N VAL A 23 -5.24 -11.78 16.52
CA VAL A 23 -5.89 -10.67 17.26
C VAL A 23 -6.96 -11.14 18.24
N HIS A 24 -7.47 -12.37 18.06
CA HIS A 24 -8.44 -12.99 18.96
C HIS A 24 -7.81 -13.85 20.06
N ASP A 25 -6.48 -14.02 20.07
CA ASP A 25 -5.75 -14.66 21.16
C ASP A 25 -5.12 -13.59 22.08
N PRO A 26 -5.63 -13.40 23.33
CA PRO A 26 -5.12 -12.39 24.26
C PRO A 26 -3.64 -12.54 24.60
N ALA A 27 -3.09 -13.77 24.59
CA ALA A 27 -1.68 -14.00 24.88
C ALA A 27 -0.80 -13.55 23.70
N GLN A 28 -1.20 -13.84 22.47
CA GLN A 28 -0.52 -13.37 21.26
C GLN A 28 -0.59 -11.85 21.14
N VAL A 29 -1.73 -11.24 21.46
CA VAL A 29 -1.88 -9.77 21.48
C VAL A 29 -0.97 -9.13 22.53
N ALA A 30 -0.84 -9.74 23.71
CA ALA A 30 0.04 -9.23 24.76
C ALA A 30 1.52 -9.30 24.34
N GLU A 31 1.95 -10.41 23.73
CA GLU A 31 3.30 -10.57 23.16
C GLU A 31 3.57 -9.58 22.03
N ALA A 32 2.62 -9.40 21.11
CA ALA A 32 2.74 -8.49 19.96
C ALA A 32 2.85 -7.01 20.36
N ARG A 33 2.48 -6.61 21.58
CA ARG A 33 2.59 -5.22 22.06
C ARG A 33 4.02 -4.78 22.40
N GLY A 34 4.96 -5.72 22.54
CA GLY A 34 6.29 -5.44 23.08
C GLY A 34 7.42 -5.31 22.06
N THR A 35 7.31 -5.95 20.89
CA THR A 35 8.42 -6.02 19.93
C THR A 35 7.87 -6.23 18.53
N PHE A 36 8.25 -5.37 17.59
CA PHE A 36 7.90 -5.60 16.20
C PHE A 36 8.67 -6.81 15.65
N PRO A 37 8.09 -7.66 14.79
CA PRO A 37 8.76 -8.86 14.30
C PRO A 37 10.15 -8.61 13.71
N TRP A 38 10.34 -7.47 13.03
CA TRP A 38 11.62 -7.09 12.42
C TRP A 38 12.72 -6.69 13.39
N GLU A 39 12.42 -6.40 14.65
CA GLU A 39 13.44 -6.10 15.67
C GLU A 39 14.25 -7.34 16.08
N ARG A 40 13.74 -8.53 15.77
CA ARG A 40 14.41 -9.82 16.01
C ARG A 40 15.02 -10.43 14.74
N MET A 41 14.83 -9.78 13.59
CA MET A 41 15.34 -10.27 12.30
C MET A 41 16.80 -9.85 12.12
N SER A 42 17.61 -10.75 11.59
CA SER A 42 18.94 -10.44 11.07
C SER A 42 18.86 -9.59 9.81
N ASP A 43 19.96 -8.91 9.45
CA ASP A 43 20.06 -8.14 8.20
C ASP A 43 19.69 -8.97 6.97
N THR A 44 20.05 -10.26 6.95
CA THR A 44 19.72 -11.17 5.84
C THR A 44 18.22 -11.39 5.73
N GLU A 45 17.53 -11.58 6.86
CA GLU A 45 16.08 -11.76 6.88
C GLU A 45 15.35 -10.47 6.48
N VAL A 46 15.84 -9.30 6.92
CA VAL A 46 15.27 -8.01 6.51
C VAL A 46 15.44 -7.77 5.01
N LEU A 47 16.63 -8.06 4.45
CA LEU A 47 16.89 -7.99 3.01
C LEU A 47 15.98 -8.95 2.22
N ALA A 48 15.74 -10.15 2.75
CA ALA A 48 14.84 -11.13 2.12
C ALA A 48 13.36 -10.67 2.12
N ALA A 49 12.95 -9.90 3.12
CA ALA A 49 11.58 -9.36 3.21
C ALA A 49 11.35 -8.13 2.30
N LEU A 50 12.40 -7.39 1.96
CA LEU A 50 12.29 -6.10 1.24
C LEU A 50 11.49 -6.19 -0.08
N PRO A 51 11.66 -7.19 -0.96
CA PRO A 51 10.87 -7.29 -2.19
C PRO A 51 9.36 -7.36 -1.94
N MET A 52 8.93 -8.08 -0.90
CA MET A 52 7.51 -8.21 -0.55
C MET A 52 6.95 -6.89 0.01
N ILE A 53 7.75 -6.15 0.78
CA ILE A 53 7.37 -4.82 1.27
C ILE A 53 7.23 -3.83 0.10
N LEU A 54 8.15 -3.84 -0.85
CA LEU A 54 8.07 -2.98 -2.04
C LEU A 54 6.88 -3.33 -2.93
N ALA A 55 6.57 -4.62 -3.10
CA ALA A 55 5.37 -5.05 -3.83
C ALA A 55 4.09 -4.52 -3.16
N SER A 56 4.03 -4.56 -1.82
CA SER A 56 2.91 -4.01 -1.05
C SER A 56 2.81 -2.47 -1.21
N ALA A 57 3.95 -1.78 -1.23
CA ALA A 57 3.98 -0.34 -1.47
C ALA A 57 3.50 0.03 -2.88
N GLU A 58 3.90 -0.72 -3.90
CA GLU A 58 3.44 -0.53 -5.29
C GLU A 58 1.93 -0.78 -5.42
N GLN A 59 1.42 -1.82 -4.75
CA GLN A 59 -0.01 -2.11 -4.69
C GLN A 59 -0.79 -0.93 -4.09
N ASN A 60 -0.33 -0.37 -2.97
CA ASN A 60 -0.96 0.80 -2.33
C ASN A 60 -0.93 2.04 -3.24
N GLN A 61 0.20 2.25 -3.93
CA GLN A 61 0.35 3.38 -4.86
C GLN A 61 -0.57 3.24 -6.08
N SER A 62 -0.76 2.02 -6.58
CA SER A 62 -1.68 1.74 -7.69
C SER A 62 -3.13 2.01 -7.28
N PHE A 63 -3.52 1.57 -6.08
CA PHE A 63 -4.86 1.86 -5.56
C PHE A 63 -5.10 3.37 -5.37
N ALA A 64 -4.13 4.11 -4.83
CA ALA A 64 -4.25 5.56 -4.71
C ALA A 64 -4.43 6.25 -6.07
N ARG A 65 -3.79 5.73 -7.12
CA ARG A 65 -3.97 6.18 -8.50
C ARG A 65 -5.39 5.96 -9.00
N GLU A 66 -5.98 4.79 -8.77
CA GLU A 66 -7.38 4.50 -9.17
C GLU A 66 -8.36 5.52 -8.56
N TRP A 67 -8.16 5.91 -7.30
CA TRP A 67 -8.97 6.93 -6.65
C TRP A 67 -8.78 8.33 -7.23
N VAL A 68 -7.53 8.70 -7.54
CA VAL A 68 -7.26 9.97 -8.23
C VAL A 68 -7.89 9.99 -9.61
N ASP A 69 -7.81 8.89 -10.36
CA ASP A 69 -8.44 8.75 -11.67
C ASP A 69 -9.97 8.87 -11.57
N LEU A 70 -10.60 8.27 -10.55
CA LEU A 70 -12.02 8.45 -10.27
C LEU A 70 -12.38 9.91 -9.99
N LEU A 71 -11.57 10.63 -9.19
CA LEU A 71 -11.77 12.06 -8.92
C LEU A 71 -11.62 12.89 -10.19
N ARG A 72 -10.64 12.56 -11.03
CA ARG A 72 -10.41 13.24 -12.32
C ARG A 72 -11.54 12.96 -13.31
N ALA A 73 -12.10 11.75 -13.35
CA ALA A 73 -13.29 11.42 -14.14
C ALA A 73 -14.54 12.18 -13.66
N ARG A 74 -14.58 12.57 -12.38
CA ARG A 74 -15.61 13.47 -11.80
C ARG A 74 -15.26 14.95 -11.93
N ASN A 75 -14.27 15.30 -12.74
CA ASN A 75 -13.80 16.66 -13.01
C ASN A 75 -13.22 17.42 -11.79
N VAL A 76 -12.93 16.75 -10.67
CA VAL A 76 -12.35 17.40 -9.47
C VAL A 76 -10.94 17.92 -9.77
N SER A 77 -10.72 19.23 -9.66
CA SER A 77 -9.49 19.88 -10.13
C SER A 77 -8.21 19.35 -9.46
N TRP A 78 -7.08 19.40 -10.18
CA TRP A 78 -5.76 19.10 -9.59
C TRP A 78 -5.42 19.99 -8.39
N ALA A 79 -5.95 21.21 -8.35
CA ALA A 79 -5.74 22.11 -7.21
C ALA A 79 -6.45 21.60 -5.96
N GLU A 80 -7.67 21.07 -6.11
CA GLU A 80 -8.42 20.48 -5.02
C GLU A 80 -7.81 19.17 -4.54
N ILE A 81 -7.44 18.28 -5.47
CA ILE A 81 -6.72 17.04 -5.15
C ILE A 81 -5.41 17.34 -4.40
N GLY A 82 -4.62 18.31 -4.89
CA GLY A 82 -3.39 18.74 -4.23
C GLY A 82 -3.63 19.24 -2.81
N ARG A 83 -4.63 20.12 -2.61
CA ARG A 83 -5.01 20.61 -1.27
C ARG A 83 -5.39 19.46 -0.33
N THR A 84 -6.20 18.50 -0.78
CA THR A 84 -6.58 17.33 0.02
C THR A 84 -5.38 16.46 0.40
N LEU A 85 -4.41 16.33 -0.50
CA LEU A 85 -3.18 15.56 -0.27
C LEU A 85 -2.09 16.34 0.49
N GLY A 86 -2.31 17.62 0.83
CA GLY A 86 -1.32 18.47 1.47
C GLY A 86 -0.13 18.84 0.57
N VAL A 87 -0.30 18.84 -0.75
CA VAL A 87 0.74 19.16 -1.74
C VAL A 87 0.29 20.26 -2.70
N SER A 88 1.23 20.83 -3.46
CA SER A 88 0.88 21.82 -4.49
C SER A 88 0.10 21.17 -5.64
N ARG A 89 -0.66 21.98 -6.39
CA ARG A 89 -1.32 21.56 -7.64
C ARG A 89 -0.36 20.86 -8.60
N GLN A 90 0.82 21.45 -8.77
CA GLN A 90 1.84 20.94 -9.68
C GLN A 90 2.36 19.59 -9.22
N ALA A 91 2.68 19.44 -7.93
CA ALA A 91 3.16 18.18 -7.37
C ALA A 91 2.10 17.05 -7.51
N ALA A 92 0.82 17.36 -7.28
CA ALA A 92 -0.26 16.40 -7.53
C ALA A 92 -0.35 15.99 -9.01
N TRP A 93 -0.27 16.96 -9.92
CA TRP A 93 -0.30 16.68 -11.36
C TRP A 93 0.92 15.85 -11.79
N GLU A 94 2.14 16.21 -11.41
CA GLU A 94 3.36 15.45 -11.77
C GLU A 94 3.30 14.00 -11.26
N ARG A 95 2.78 13.81 -10.04
CA ARG A 95 2.69 12.49 -9.41
C ARG A 95 1.65 11.56 -10.07
N PHE A 96 0.53 12.11 -10.55
CA PHE A 96 -0.64 11.33 -10.94
C PHE A 96 -1.09 11.50 -12.40
N SER A 97 -0.51 12.43 -13.17
CA SER A 97 -0.89 12.63 -14.59
C SER A 97 -0.28 11.62 -15.56
N ARG A 98 0.78 10.91 -15.16
CA ARG A 98 1.41 9.87 -15.97
C ARG A 98 0.66 8.55 -15.78
N LYS A 99 0.15 7.97 -16.87
CA LYS A 99 -0.43 6.61 -16.84
C LYS A 99 0.67 5.60 -16.50
N SER A 100 0.40 4.74 -15.52
CA SER A 100 1.10 3.47 -15.37
C SER A 100 0.68 2.56 -16.54
N GLY A 101 1.34 2.74 -17.69
CA GLY A 101 1.02 2.01 -18.93
C GLY A 101 2.09 2.06 -20.01
N ASP A 102 3.06 2.99 -19.94
CA ASP A 102 4.19 3.04 -20.87
C ASP A 102 5.44 2.34 -20.31
N LYS A 103 5.31 1.03 -20.04
CA LYS A 103 6.45 0.10 -20.01
C LYS A 103 6.06 -1.23 -20.67
N SER A 104 5.65 -1.16 -21.92
CA SER A 104 5.78 -2.29 -22.83
C SER A 104 6.89 -1.99 -23.84
N ALA A 105 7.83 -2.93 -23.93
CA ALA A 105 8.91 -3.04 -24.92
C ALA A 105 10.03 -1.99 -24.86
N THR A 106 11.20 -2.36 -24.32
CA THR A 106 12.50 -2.23 -25.01
C THR A 106 13.54 -3.14 -24.33
N ALA A 107 14.17 -4.00 -25.15
CA ALA A 107 15.35 -4.84 -24.95
C ALA A 107 15.21 -6.10 -24.09
#